data_AF-A0A7S8ERC3-F1
#
_entry.id   AF-A0A7S8ERC3-F1
#
_cell.length_a   1.000
_cell.length_b   1.000
_cell.length_c   1.000
_cell.angle_alpha   90.00
_cell.angle_beta   90.00
_cell.angle_gamma   90.00
#
_symmetry.space_group_name_H-M   'P 1'
#
loop_
_entity.id
_entity.type
_entity.pdbx_description
1 polymer ?
#
loop_
_entity_poly.entity_id
_entity_poly.type
_entity_poly.pdbx_seq_one_letter_code
_entity_poly.pdbx_strand_id
1 'polypeptide(L)'
;MNKILRIAFAAGLLSILSTGLQAADIIGGSTADYCRVAGNSDLVRTENIIDLKNQVVKLMDESVAVANSSEWINSSRPVFLWASEAKVACGKAYGYLKTNYRDEDYLDKCECFHERMVEYMN
;
A
#
# COMPACT_ATOMS: atom_id res chain seq x y z
N MET A 1 3.99 66.68 -0.49
CA MET A 1 4.44 65.52 -1.28
C MET A 1 5.61 64.85 -0.55
N ASN A 2 5.72 63.51 -0.59
CA ASN A 2 6.81 62.68 -0.02
C ASN A 2 6.67 62.05 1.39
N LYS A 3 5.46 61.65 1.83
CA LYS A 3 5.34 60.68 2.93
C LYS A 3 4.61 59.38 2.57
N ILE A 4 3.84 59.37 1.48
CA ILE A 4 3.08 58.18 1.03
C ILE A 4 4.01 57.15 0.36
N LEU A 5 5.22 57.54 -0.08
CA LEU A 5 6.18 56.65 -0.75
C LEU A 5 6.98 55.74 0.19
N ARG A 6 6.88 55.90 1.53
CA ARG A 6 7.66 55.07 2.48
C ARG A 6 6.92 53.84 3.00
N ILE A 7 5.63 53.70 2.68
CA ILE A 7 4.79 52.63 3.24
C ILE A 7 4.88 51.32 2.42
N ALA A 8 5.44 51.36 1.20
CA ALA A 8 5.37 50.22 0.28
C ALA A 8 6.51 49.19 0.39
N PHE A 9 7.60 49.46 1.11
CA PHE A 9 8.80 48.58 1.08
C PHE A 9 9.02 47.70 2.31
N ALA A 10 8.22 47.82 3.37
CA ALA A 10 8.41 47.06 4.61
C ALA A 10 7.39 45.93 4.85
N ALA A 11 6.42 45.74 3.96
CA ALA A 11 5.36 44.74 4.11
C ALA A 11 5.31 43.73 2.95
N GLY A 12 6.45 43.50 2.29
CA GLY A 12 6.52 42.76 1.02
C GLY A 12 7.25 41.42 1.07
N LEU A 13 7.58 40.87 2.23
CA LEU A 13 8.40 39.65 2.34
C LEU A 13 7.78 38.52 3.17
N LEU A 14 6.45 38.48 3.28
CA LEU A 14 5.72 37.39 3.95
C LEU A 14 4.46 36.99 3.19
N SER A 15 4.54 37.02 1.86
CA SER A 15 3.59 36.35 0.98
C SER A 15 4.34 35.24 0.26
N ILE A 16 4.73 34.19 0.99
CA ILE A 16 4.97 32.91 0.32
C ILE A 16 3.60 32.50 -0.19
N LEU A 17 3.46 32.60 -1.50
CA LEU A 17 2.28 32.18 -2.23
C LEU A 17 1.93 30.76 -1.77
N SER A 18 0.80 30.64 -1.09
CA SER A 18 0.09 29.38 -0.86
C SER A 18 -0.39 28.82 -2.20
N THR A 19 0.56 28.38 -3.02
CA THR A 19 0.32 27.65 -4.26
C THR A 19 0.32 26.18 -3.91
N GLY A 20 -0.90 25.66 -3.73
CA GLY A 20 -1.19 24.25 -3.54
C GLY A 20 -1.35 23.84 -2.09
N LEU A 21 -2.57 24.02 -1.55
CA LEU A 21 -3.18 22.93 -0.78
C LEU A 21 -3.37 21.76 -1.76
N GLN A 22 -2.29 21.07 -2.11
CA GLN A 22 -2.41 19.69 -2.47
C GLN A 22 -2.03 18.98 -1.20
N ALA A 23 -3.01 18.33 -0.57
CA ALA A 23 -2.64 17.19 0.24
C ALA A 23 -1.74 16.32 -0.65
N ALA A 24 -0.61 15.85 -0.12
CA ALA A 24 0.12 14.76 -0.75
C ALA A 24 -0.68 13.45 -0.58
N ASP A 25 -1.99 13.50 -0.82
CA ASP A 25 -2.76 12.32 -1.11
C ASP A 25 -2.39 11.96 -2.55
N ILE A 26 -2.08 10.69 -2.80
CA ILE A 26 -2.04 10.12 -4.15
C ILE A 26 -3.47 10.23 -4.71
N ILE A 27 -3.82 11.41 -5.23
CA ILE A 27 -5.08 11.71 -5.89
C ILE A 27 -4.68 12.32 -7.24
N GLY A 28 -4.16 11.48 -8.14
CA GLY A 28 -3.73 11.95 -9.47
C GLY A 28 -2.66 11.08 -10.12
N GLY A 29 -1.88 10.35 -9.31
CA GLY A 29 -1.42 9.05 -9.80
C GLY A 29 -2.69 8.24 -10.04
N SER A 30 -2.81 7.61 -11.21
CA SER A 30 -3.67 6.43 -11.31
C SER A 30 -3.53 5.69 -9.97
N THR A 31 -4.62 5.36 -9.27
CA THR A 31 -4.61 4.11 -8.52
C THR A 31 -4.39 3.07 -9.60
N ALA A 32 -3.17 2.99 -10.11
CA ALA A 32 -2.70 1.94 -10.95
C ALA A 32 -2.97 0.76 -10.04
N ASP A 33 -4.07 0.05 -10.26
CA ASP A 33 -4.08 -1.29 -10.83
C ASP A 33 -2.81 -2.08 -10.48
N TYR A 34 -2.23 -1.84 -9.28
CA TYR A 34 -1.01 -2.47 -8.77
C TYR A 34 -1.29 -3.96 -8.66
N CYS A 35 -2.55 -4.27 -8.36
CA CYS A 35 -3.19 -5.55 -8.56
C CYS A 35 -4.27 -5.30 -9.62
N ARG A 36 -3.98 -5.64 -10.88
CA ARG A 36 -5.01 -5.62 -11.93
C ARG A 36 -6.21 -6.43 -11.42
N VAL A 37 -7.36 -5.76 -11.32
CA VAL A 37 -8.63 -6.28 -10.81
C VAL A 37 -8.74 -7.80 -10.97
N ALA A 38 -8.57 -8.50 -9.84
CA ALA A 38 -9.09 -9.82 -9.48
C ALA A 38 -9.05 -10.99 -10.48
N GLY A 39 -8.25 -10.90 -11.54
CA GLY A 39 -8.45 -11.77 -12.72
C GLY A 39 -7.65 -13.07 -12.73
N ASN A 40 -6.50 -13.12 -12.05
CA ASN A 40 -5.50 -14.16 -12.29
C ASN A 40 -4.82 -14.72 -11.03
N SER A 41 -5.31 -14.44 -9.82
CA SER A 41 -4.76 -15.04 -8.60
C SER A 41 -4.89 -16.57 -8.61
N ASP A 42 -3.80 -17.28 -8.33
CA ASP A 42 -3.84 -18.72 -8.13
C ASP A 42 -4.59 -19.09 -6.83
N LEU A 43 -4.61 -18.20 -5.84
CA LEU A 43 -5.46 -18.36 -4.65
C LEU A 43 -6.95 -18.35 -5.02
N VAL A 44 -7.40 -17.43 -5.87
CA VAL A 44 -8.81 -17.40 -6.33
C VAL A 44 -9.16 -18.65 -7.13
N ARG A 45 -8.20 -19.24 -7.84
CA ARG A 45 -8.42 -20.48 -8.62
C ARG A 45 -8.36 -21.76 -7.78
N THR A 46 -7.94 -21.69 -6.53
CA THR A 46 -7.84 -22.86 -5.64
C THR A 46 -9.23 -23.29 -5.15
N GLU A 47 -9.67 -24.48 -5.55
CA GLU A 47 -10.99 -25.01 -5.18
C GLU A 47 -11.03 -25.62 -3.77
N ASN A 48 -9.94 -26.28 -3.35
CA ASN A 48 -9.89 -26.95 -2.06
C ASN A 48 -9.70 -25.93 -0.93
N ILE A 49 -10.71 -25.80 -0.05
CA ILE A 49 -10.71 -24.80 1.02
C ILE A 49 -9.59 -24.99 2.06
N ILE A 50 -9.15 -26.23 2.30
CA ILE A 50 -8.06 -26.52 3.23
C ILE A 50 -6.75 -26.06 2.61
N ASP A 51 -6.54 -26.40 1.33
CA ASP A 51 -5.37 -25.97 0.58
C ASP A 51 -5.31 -24.44 0.45
N LEU A 52 -6.41 -23.80 0.09
CA LEU A 52 -6.52 -22.34 0.02
C LEU A 52 -6.16 -21.67 1.35
N LYS A 53 -6.65 -22.19 2.47
CA LYS A 53 -6.28 -21.69 3.81
C LYS A 53 -4.78 -21.82 4.07
N ASN A 54 -4.18 -22.95 3.73
CA ASN A 54 -2.76 -23.18 3.91
C ASN A 54 -1.91 -22.24 3.05
N GLN A 55 -2.30 -22.03 1.79
CA GLN A 55 -1.63 -21.10 0.88
C GLN A 55 -1.72 -19.66 1.40
N VAL A 56 -2.90 -19.18 1.80
CA VAL A 56 -3.07 -17.83 2.38
C VAL A 56 -2.24 -17.65 3.65
N VAL A 57 -2.23 -18.64 4.55
CA VAL A 57 -1.42 -18.57 5.78
C VAL A 57 0.07 -18.52 5.46
N LYS A 58 0.53 -19.31 4.48
CA LYS A 58 1.92 -19.29 4.04
C LYS A 58 2.34 -17.88 3.58
N LEU A 59 1.58 -17.27 2.67
CA LEU A 59 1.88 -15.91 2.17
C LEU A 59 1.82 -14.88 3.30
N MET A 60 0.86 -15.02 4.23
CA MET A 60 0.75 -14.17 5.41
C MET A 60 1.99 -14.27 6.29
N ASP A 61 2.44 -15.48 6.63
CA ASP A 61 3.56 -15.70 7.54
C ASP A 61 4.88 -15.20 6.94
N GLU A 62 5.10 -15.42 5.64
CA GLU A 62 6.24 -14.87 4.89
C GLU A 62 6.22 -13.33 4.92
N SER A 63 5.05 -12.72 4.68
CA SER A 63 4.88 -11.26 4.74
C SER A 63 5.10 -10.70 6.14
N VAL A 64 4.63 -11.40 7.19
CA VAL A 64 4.87 -11.04 8.59
C VAL A 64 6.36 -11.08 8.93
N ALA A 65 7.07 -12.11 8.47
CA ALA A 65 8.51 -12.23 8.69
C ALA A 65 9.28 -11.07 8.05
N VAL A 66 8.95 -10.73 6.80
CA VAL A 66 9.56 -9.61 6.06
C VAL A 66 9.24 -8.27 6.73
N ALA A 67 7.99 -8.03 7.09
CA ALA A 67 7.55 -6.79 7.74
C ALA A 67 8.18 -6.58 9.14
N ASN A 68 8.62 -7.64 9.81
CA ASN A 68 9.30 -7.57 11.11
C ASN A 68 10.83 -7.55 11.00
N SER A 69 11.40 -7.67 9.79
CA SER A 69 12.84 -7.68 9.58
C SER A 69 13.42 -6.27 9.62
N SER A 70 14.45 -6.04 10.44
CA SER A 70 15.15 -4.76 10.51
C SER A 70 15.86 -4.39 9.19
N GLU A 71 16.20 -5.37 8.36
CA GLU A 71 16.75 -5.15 7.02
C GLU A 71 15.76 -4.41 6.13
N TRP A 72 14.50 -4.86 6.11
CA TRP A 72 13.46 -4.29 5.25
C TRP A 72 12.81 -3.05 5.85
N ILE A 73 12.64 -3.00 7.17
CA ILE A 73 12.10 -1.83 7.88
C ILE A 73 12.97 -0.59 7.65
N ASN A 74 14.30 -0.75 7.68
CA ASN A 74 15.23 0.37 7.50
C ASN A 74 15.65 0.59 6.04
N SER A 75 15.08 -0.18 5.10
CA SER A 75 15.37 -0.06 3.68
C SER A 75 14.63 1.11 3.05
N SER A 76 15.23 1.74 2.05
CA SER A 76 14.54 2.71 1.18
C SER A 76 13.67 2.02 0.12
N ARG A 77 13.81 0.70 -0.06
CA ARG A 77 12.98 -0.09 -0.99
C ARG A 77 11.58 -0.24 -0.39
N PRO A 78 10.51 -0.31 -1.22
CA PRO A 78 9.15 -0.40 -0.72
C PRO A 78 8.77 -1.79 -0.18
N VAL A 79 9.73 -2.66 0.14
CA VAL A 79 9.49 -4.03 0.62
C VAL A 79 8.66 -4.04 1.90
N PHE A 80 9.02 -3.22 2.88
CA PHE A 80 8.27 -3.13 4.14
C PHE A 80 6.80 -2.72 3.93
N LEU A 81 6.55 -1.80 3.00
CA LEU A 81 5.20 -1.36 2.66
C LEU A 81 4.38 -2.51 2.07
N TRP A 82 4.89 -3.17 1.02
CA TRP A 82 4.18 -4.29 0.40
C TRP A 82 4.03 -5.49 1.32
N ALA A 83 5.04 -5.79 2.15
CA ALA A 83 4.93 -6.82 3.19
C ALA A 83 3.84 -6.51 4.22
N SER A 84 3.72 -5.24 4.62
CA SER A 84 2.69 -4.80 5.57
C SER A 84 1.29 -4.89 4.97
N GLU A 85 1.12 -4.46 3.72
CA GLU A 85 -0.15 -4.59 2.99
C GLU A 85 -0.52 -6.06 2.75
N ALA A 86 0.42 -6.91 2.34
CA ALA A 86 0.23 -8.34 2.15
C ALA A 86 -0.20 -9.04 3.45
N LYS A 87 0.49 -8.76 4.55
CA LYS A 87 0.12 -9.23 5.89
C LYS A 87 -1.35 -8.90 6.23
N VAL A 88 -1.80 -7.67 5.96
CA VAL A 88 -3.18 -7.24 6.25
C VAL A 88 -4.18 -7.91 5.31
N ALA A 89 -3.91 -7.93 4.01
CA ALA A 89 -4.79 -8.53 3.02
C ALA A 89 -4.95 -10.05 3.24
N CYS A 90 -3.85 -10.78 3.40
CA CYS A 90 -3.88 -12.20 3.69
C CYS A 90 -4.53 -12.50 5.04
N GLY A 91 -4.32 -11.65 6.06
CA GLY A 91 -4.98 -11.79 7.36
C GLY A 91 -6.51 -11.65 7.26
N LYS A 92 -7.00 -10.71 6.45
CA LYS A 92 -8.44 -10.55 6.18
C LYS A 92 -8.99 -11.72 5.37
N ALA A 93 -8.32 -12.12 4.30
CA ALA A 93 -8.68 -13.29 3.51
C ALA A 93 -8.80 -14.53 4.40
N TYR A 94 -7.79 -14.81 5.23
CA TYR A 94 -7.82 -15.91 6.18
C TYR A 94 -8.99 -15.81 7.18
N GLY A 95 -9.27 -14.59 7.67
CA GLY A 95 -10.44 -14.31 8.50
C GLY A 95 -11.77 -14.71 7.85
N TYR A 96 -11.97 -14.36 6.58
CA TYR A 96 -13.14 -14.78 5.80
C TYR A 96 -13.18 -16.29 5.58
N LEU A 97 -12.05 -16.92 5.27
CA LEU A 97 -12.00 -18.36 5.06
C LEU A 97 -12.37 -19.16 6.32
N LYS A 98 -12.19 -18.59 7.53
CA LYS A 98 -12.65 -19.24 8.78
C LYS A 98 -14.17 -19.43 8.83
N THR A 99 -14.95 -18.56 8.17
CA THR A 99 -16.41 -18.70 8.04
C THR A 99 -16.82 -19.42 6.75
N ASN A 100 -15.85 -19.99 6.02
CA ASN A 100 -16.00 -20.57 4.68
C ASN A 100 -16.49 -19.57 3.61
N TYR A 101 -16.40 -18.27 3.89
CA TYR A 101 -16.62 -17.24 2.88
C TYR A 101 -15.34 -16.99 2.11
N ARG A 102 -15.44 -16.99 0.78
CA ARG A 102 -14.33 -16.69 -0.13
C ARG A 102 -14.48 -15.27 -0.63
N ASP A 103 -13.71 -14.37 -0.02
CA ASP A 103 -13.61 -13.00 -0.49
C ASP A 103 -12.52 -12.91 -1.56
N GLU A 104 -12.93 -12.94 -2.84
CA GLU A 104 -12.01 -12.96 -3.98
C GLU A 104 -11.11 -11.70 -3.99
N ASP A 105 -11.67 -10.52 -3.69
CA ASP A 105 -10.91 -9.27 -3.65
C ASP A 105 -9.75 -9.32 -2.64
N TYR A 106 -9.96 -9.88 -1.45
CA TYR A 106 -8.86 -10.04 -0.48
C TYR A 106 -7.92 -11.20 -0.80
N LEU A 107 -8.38 -12.26 -1.49
CA LEU A 107 -7.50 -13.32 -1.98
C LEU A 107 -6.55 -12.77 -3.05
N ASP A 108 -7.07 -12.03 -4.02
CA ASP A 108 -6.27 -11.39 -5.06
C ASP A 108 -5.27 -10.38 -4.49
N LYS A 109 -5.72 -9.53 -3.55
CA LYS A 109 -4.84 -8.57 -2.87
C LYS A 109 -3.74 -9.27 -2.06
N CYS A 110 -4.07 -10.37 -1.39
CA CYS A 110 -3.10 -11.15 -0.61
C CYS A 110 -1.94 -11.62 -1.50
N GLU A 111 -2.25 -12.27 -2.62
CA GLU A 111 -1.24 -12.79 -3.55
C GLU A 111 -0.48 -11.65 -4.22
N CYS A 112 -1.19 -10.68 -4.79
CA CYS A 112 -0.56 -9.57 -5.48
C CYS A 112 0.39 -8.76 -4.59
N PHE A 113 -0.01 -8.41 -3.36
CA PHE A 113 0.86 -7.64 -2.47
C PHE A 113 2.08 -8.46 -2.02
N HIS A 114 1.91 -9.77 -1.83
CA HIS A 114 3.04 -10.67 -1.54
C HIS A 114 3.99 -10.74 -2.74
N GLU A 115 3.49 -10.89 -3.96
CA GLU A 115 4.33 -10.90 -5.17
C GLU A 115 5.11 -9.60 -5.32
N ARG A 116 4.49 -8.44 -5.06
CA ARG A 116 5.20 -7.15 -5.08
C ARG A 116 6.26 -7.06 -4.00
N MET A 117 5.98 -7.56 -2.80
CA MET A 117 6.99 -7.66 -1.75
C MET A 117 8.19 -8.46 -2.26
N VAL A 118 7.97 -9.64 -2.84
CA VAL A 118 9.03 -10.48 -3.40
C VAL A 118 9.76 -9.81 -4.57
N GLU A 119 9.03 -9.13 -5.47
CA GLU A 119 9.57 -8.36 -6.60
C GLU A 119 10.59 -7.33 -6.09
N TYR A 120 10.22 -6.55 -5.07
CA TYR A 120 11.09 -5.53 -4.50
C TYR A 120 12.16 -6.06 -3.55
N MET A 121 12.20 -7.35 -3.24
CA MET A 121 13.31 -7.96 -2.48
C MET A 121 14.49 -8.31 -3.39
N ASN A 122 14.24 -8.53 -4.68
CA ASN A 122 15.25 -8.85 -5.70
C ASN A 122 15.78 -7.61 -6.42
#